data_AF-A0A1H8QMX8-F1
#
_entry.id   AF-A0A1H8QMX8-F1
#
_cell.length_a   1.000
_cell.length_b   1.000
_cell.length_c   1.000
_cell.angle_alpha   90.00
_cell.angle_beta   90.00
_cell.angle_gamma   90.00
#
_symmetry.space_group_name_H-M   'P 1'
#
loop_
_entity.id
_entity.type
_entity.pdbx_description
1 polymer ?
#
loop_
_entity_poly.entity_id
_entity_poly.type
_entity_poly.pdbx_seq_one_letter_code
_entity_poly.pdbx_strand_id
1 'polypeptide(L)'
;MTFPLLCRPAICLAAVALAGLSAAGCSPTPSVSMAWTGPGWYLQKNNMTQLSGNSYFGGPWTYDKCEEERIKLPPETATQMLCVRENRKPDILGRS
;
A
#
# COMPACT_ATOMS: atom_id res chain seq x y z
N MET A 1 51.71 -1.72 -12.52
CA MET A 1 51.18 -0.36 -12.76
C MET A 1 50.58 -0.30 -14.16
N THR A 2 49.45 0.41 -14.29
CA THR A 2 48.98 1.07 -15.53
C THR A 2 48.21 0.23 -16.56
N PHE A 3 46.87 0.38 -16.55
CA PHE A 3 46.00 0.35 -17.74
C PHE A 3 46.25 1.62 -18.58
N PRO A 4 46.02 1.63 -19.91
CA PRO A 4 44.70 2.10 -20.37
C PRO A 4 44.20 1.67 -21.79
N LEU A 5 42.86 1.77 -21.96
CA LEU A 5 42.10 2.25 -23.15
C LEU A 5 42.17 1.40 -24.46
N LEU A 6 41.11 1.04 -25.19
CA LEU A 6 39.71 1.46 -25.37
C LEU A 6 39.02 0.35 -26.17
N CYS A 7 37.81 -0.07 -25.80
CA CYS A 7 36.81 -0.49 -26.82
C CYS A 7 35.39 -0.47 -26.26
N ARG A 8 34.59 0.45 -26.81
CA ARG A 8 33.12 0.44 -26.95
C ARG A 8 32.23 0.87 -25.76
N PRO A 9 32.03 2.19 -25.56
CA PRO A 9 30.94 2.72 -24.76
C PRO A 9 29.72 3.00 -25.67
N ALA A 10 28.96 1.97 -26.05
CA ALA A 10 27.73 2.19 -26.84
C ALA A 10 26.55 1.28 -26.45
N ILE A 11 26.73 0.39 -25.48
CA ILE A 11 25.69 -0.58 -25.09
C ILE A 11 25.07 -0.24 -23.73
N CYS A 12 25.66 0.68 -22.95
CA CYS A 12 25.21 0.96 -21.59
C CYS A 12 24.07 1.99 -21.47
N LEU A 13 23.63 2.61 -22.57
CA LEU A 13 22.61 3.67 -22.50
C LEU A 13 21.16 3.17 -22.59
N ALA A 14 20.92 1.91 -22.97
CA ALA A 14 19.56 1.37 -23.09
C ALA A 14 19.03 0.71 -21.80
N ALA A 15 19.90 0.29 -20.90
CA ALA A 15 19.50 -0.46 -19.70
C ALA A 15 19.06 0.42 -18.52
N VAL A 16 19.42 1.72 -18.52
CA VAL A 16 19.11 2.62 -17.39
C VAL A 16 17.72 3.27 -17.53
N ALA A 17 17.13 3.30 -18.73
CA ALA A 17 15.81 3.88 -18.94
C ALA A 17 14.65 3.01 -18.42
N LEU A 18 14.83 1.69 -18.26
CA LEU A 18 13.81 0.80 -17.70
C LEU A 18 13.85 0.68 -16.16
N ALA A 19 14.90 1.18 -15.50
CA ALA A 19 15.02 1.12 -14.04
C ALA A 19 14.35 2.31 -13.32
N GLY A 20 13.72 3.23 -14.05
CA GLY A 20 13.16 4.47 -13.51
C GLY A 20 11.70 4.40 -13.03
N LEU A 21 10.99 3.28 -13.23
CA LEU A 21 9.53 3.21 -13.06
C LEU A 21 9.03 2.34 -11.88
N SER A 22 9.87 1.98 -10.91
CA SER A 22 9.47 1.09 -9.81
C SER A 22 9.63 1.68 -8.41
N ALA A 23 9.88 2.99 -8.26
CA ALA A 23 10.08 3.64 -6.95
C ALA A 23 8.90 4.51 -6.50
N ALA A 24 7.78 4.54 -7.22
CA ALA A 24 6.57 5.24 -6.79
C ALA A 24 5.68 4.30 -5.97
N GLY A 25 6.03 4.04 -4.70
CA GLY A 25 5.19 3.21 -3.84
C GLY A 25 5.60 3.09 -2.37
N CYS A 26 6.72 3.66 -1.94
CA CYS A 26 7.15 3.60 -0.54
C CYS A 26 6.58 4.77 0.29
N SER A 27 5.26 4.92 0.32
CA SER A 27 4.61 5.61 1.45
C SER A 27 4.21 4.53 2.44
N PRO A 28 4.77 4.49 3.66
CA PRO A 28 4.37 3.49 4.65
C PRO A 28 2.89 3.69 4.93
N THR A 29 2.07 2.74 4.50
CA THR A 29 0.65 2.74 4.86
C THR A 29 0.60 2.49 6.36
N PRO A 30 -0.08 3.33 7.16
CA PRO A 30 -0.10 3.19 8.61
C PRO A 30 -0.61 1.78 8.96
N SER A 31 0.11 1.10 9.84
CA SER A 31 -0.31 -0.23 10.30
C SER A 31 -1.68 -0.13 10.94
N VAL A 32 -2.50 -1.16 10.76
CA VAL A 32 -3.78 -1.35 11.46
C VAL A 32 -3.71 -1.03 12.96
N SER A 33 -2.65 -1.42 13.65
CA SER A 33 -2.46 -1.16 15.08
C SER A 33 -2.24 0.32 15.43
N MET A 34 -1.68 1.12 14.52
CA MET A 34 -1.51 2.56 14.68
C MET A 34 -2.76 3.35 14.27
N ALA A 35 -3.46 2.88 13.24
CA ALA A 35 -4.67 3.53 12.72
C ALA A 35 -5.94 3.16 13.51
N TRP A 36 -5.87 2.14 14.38
CA TRP A 36 -6.97 1.75 15.25
C TRP A 36 -7.19 2.79 16.35
N THR A 37 -8.44 3.23 16.49
CA THR A 37 -8.86 4.21 17.50
C THR A 37 -10.08 3.76 18.31
N GLY A 38 -10.71 2.63 17.96
CA GLY A 38 -11.81 2.03 18.70
C GLY A 38 -12.52 0.91 17.94
N PRO A 39 -13.50 0.23 18.56
CA PRO A 39 -14.35 -0.71 17.84
C PRO A 39 -15.22 0.01 16.81
N GLY A 40 -15.36 -0.55 15.60
CA GLY A 40 -16.15 0.05 14.52
C GLY A 40 -15.85 -0.55 13.14
N TRP A 41 -16.35 0.09 12.09
CA TRP A 41 -16.03 -0.27 10.72
C TRP A 41 -14.83 0.52 10.21
N TYR A 42 -13.87 -0.20 9.62
CA TYR A 42 -12.66 0.36 9.06
C TYR A 42 -12.56 0.07 7.57
N LEU A 43 -12.08 1.05 6.82
CA LEU A 43 -11.76 0.88 5.41
C LEU A 43 -10.36 0.30 5.28
N GLN A 44 -10.27 -0.95 4.83
CA GLN A 44 -9.04 -1.73 4.76
C GLN A 44 -8.78 -2.17 3.33
N LYS A 45 -7.51 -2.15 2.91
CA LYS A 45 -7.13 -2.74 1.62
C LYS A 45 -7.04 -4.27 1.73
N ASN A 46 -7.47 -4.97 0.69
CA ASN A 46 -7.46 -6.43 0.65
C ASN A 46 -6.03 -6.97 0.69
N ASN A 47 -5.77 -7.84 1.67
CA ASN A 47 -4.48 -8.50 1.92
C ASN A 47 -3.95 -9.33 0.75
N MET A 48 -4.81 -9.80 -0.16
CA MET A 48 -4.35 -10.46 -1.40
C MET A 48 -3.44 -9.56 -2.24
N THR A 49 -3.57 -8.24 -2.11
CA THR A 49 -2.79 -7.26 -2.88
C THR A 49 -1.72 -6.55 -2.07
N GLN A 50 -1.61 -6.82 -0.76
CA GLN A 50 -0.68 -6.12 0.12
C GLN A 50 0.49 -7.03 0.52
N LEU A 51 1.70 -6.65 0.10
CA LEU A 51 2.96 -7.25 0.57
C LEU A 51 3.29 -6.86 2.02
N SER A 52 2.78 -5.72 2.50
CA SER A 52 3.14 -5.10 3.79
C SER A 52 2.17 -5.41 4.94
N GLY A 53 1.23 -6.34 4.75
CA GLY A 53 0.17 -6.65 5.74
C GLY A 53 -0.99 -5.65 5.71
N ASN A 54 -2.01 -5.94 6.52
CA ASN A 54 -3.23 -5.17 6.62
C ASN A 54 -2.95 -3.69 6.96
N SER A 55 -3.74 -2.78 6.39
CA SER A 55 -3.71 -1.35 6.77
C SER A 55 -5.10 -0.74 6.78
N TYR A 56 -5.38 0.14 7.76
CA TYR A 56 -6.61 0.92 7.77
C TYR A 56 -6.36 2.30 7.18
N PHE A 57 -7.22 2.71 6.27
CA PHE A 57 -7.19 4.02 5.62
C PHE A 57 -8.11 5.02 6.30
N GLY A 58 -9.08 4.53 7.07
CA GLY A 58 -10.00 5.37 7.84
C GLY A 58 -10.99 4.54 8.66
N GLY A 59 -11.65 5.22 9.59
CA GLY A 59 -12.52 4.64 10.61
C GLY A 59 -12.15 5.17 12.01
N PRO A 60 -12.89 4.78 13.06
CA PRO A 60 -14.04 3.89 13.08
C PRO A 60 -15.29 4.61 12.61
N TRP A 61 -16.06 3.96 11.74
CA TRP A 61 -17.32 4.47 11.21
C TRP A 61 -18.45 3.45 11.38
N THR A 62 -19.66 3.85 10.97
CA THR A 62 -20.73 2.91 10.62
C THR A 62 -20.44 2.25 9.27
N TYR A 63 -21.12 1.14 8.97
CA TYR A 63 -20.96 0.45 7.70
C TYR A 63 -21.25 1.36 6.50
N ASP A 64 -22.38 2.07 6.56
CA ASP A 64 -22.83 2.94 5.47
C ASP A 64 -21.79 4.02 5.15
N LYS A 65 -21.26 4.67 6.18
CA LYS A 65 -20.21 5.70 6.01
C LYS A 65 -18.91 5.11 5.48
N CYS A 66 -18.55 3.88 5.88
CA CYS A 66 -17.37 3.22 5.31
C CYS A 66 -17.54 2.96 3.80
N GLU A 67 -18.72 2.51 3.37
CA GLU A 67 -19.02 2.30 1.94
C GLU A 67 -19.07 3.62 1.17
N GLU A 68 -19.62 4.69 1.76
CA GLU A 68 -19.57 6.04 1.18
C GLU A 68 -18.12 6.50 0.92
N GLU A 69 -17.22 6.32 1.89
CA GLU A 69 -15.80 6.65 1.72
C GLU A 69 -15.12 5.75 0.69
N ARG A 70 -15.51 4.48 0.59
CA ARG A 70 -15.01 3.55 -0.44
C ARG A 70 -15.40 4.00 -1.85
N ILE A 71 -16.65 4.44 -2.05
CA ILE A 71 -17.18 4.85 -3.36
C ILE A 71 -16.57 6.18 -3.83
N LYS A 72 -16.09 7.03 -2.91
CA LYS A 72 -15.37 8.27 -3.24
C LYS A 72 -13.99 8.00 -3.88
N LEU A 73 -13.43 6.81 -3.67
CA LEU A 73 -12.15 6.42 -4.26
C LEU A 73 -12.32 6.07 -5.74
N PRO A 74 -11.24 6.17 -6.54
CA PRO A 74 -11.23 5.66 -7.91
C PRO A 74 -11.65 4.18 -7.94
N PRO A 75 -12.36 3.70 -8.98
CA PRO A 75 -12.91 2.35 -9.03
C PRO A 75 -11.84 1.26 -8.89
N GLU A 76 -10.65 1.50 -9.43
CA GLU A 76 -9.47 0.64 -9.33
C GLU A 76 -8.95 0.51 -7.89
N THR A 77 -9.07 1.57 -7.08
CA THR A 77 -8.73 1.53 -5.66
C THR A 77 -9.90 0.99 -4.84
N ALA A 78 -11.13 1.40 -5.12
CA ALA A 78 -12.34 0.99 -4.40
C ALA A 78 -12.60 -0.53 -4.46
N THR A 79 -12.21 -1.18 -5.57
CA THR A 79 -12.28 -2.65 -5.73
C THR A 79 -11.24 -3.39 -4.90
N GLN A 80 -10.13 -2.73 -4.55
CA GLN A 80 -9.10 -3.28 -3.67
C GLN A 80 -9.40 -3.00 -2.19
N MET A 81 -10.46 -2.26 -1.87
CA MET A 81 -10.80 -1.82 -0.52
C MET A 81 -12.06 -2.52 -0.02
N LEU A 82 -12.07 -2.80 1.28
CA LEU A 82 -13.11 -3.56 1.98
C LEU A 82 -13.46 -2.84 3.28
N CYS A 83 -14.75 -2.79 3.60
CA CYS A 83 -15.22 -2.38 4.91
C CYS A 83 -15.19 -3.57 5.86
N VAL A 84 -14.29 -3.55 6.84
CA VAL A 84 -14.09 -4.63 7.81
C VAL A 84 -14.55 -4.17 9.17
N ARG A 85 -15.37 -4.99 9.84
CA ARG A 85 -15.82 -4.72 11.21
C ARG A 85 -14.76 -5.18 12.20
N GLU A 86 -14.26 -4.23 12.97
CA GLU A 86 -13.23 -4.47 13.97
C GLU A 86 -13.83 -4.31 15.38
N ASN A 87 -13.94 -5.41 16.13
CA ASN A 87 -14.55 -5.40 17.46
C ASN A 87 -13.53 -5.32 18.60
N ARG A 88 -12.26 -5.61 18.32
CA ARG A 88 -11.15 -5.60 19.28
C ARG A 88 -9.95 -4.90 18.67
N LYS A 89 -8.99 -4.51 19.51
CA LYS A 89 -7.74 -3.94 19.01
C LYS A 89 -6.96 -5.01 18.24
N PRO A 90 -6.63 -4.79 16.96
CA PRO A 90 -5.86 -5.75 16.18
C PRO A 90 -4.40 -5.81 16.65
N ASP A 91 -3.79 -6.97 16.43
CA ASP A 91 -2.35 -7.20 16.54
C ASP A 91 -1.56 -6.29 15.57
N ILE A 92 -0.24 -6.18 15.76
CA ILE A 92 0.67 -5.45 14.87
C ILE A 92 0.54 -5.84 13.38
N LEU A 93 0.10 -7.06 13.08
CA LEU A 93 -0.12 -7.57 11.72
C LEU A 93 -1.56 -7.45 11.23
N GLY A 94 -2.50 -6.94 12.04
CA GLY A 94 -3.92 -6.85 11.64
C GLY A 94 -4.71 -8.13 11.80
N ARG A 95 -4.26 -9.01 12.70
CA ARG A 95 -5.02 -10.18 13.15
C ARG A 95 -5.84 -9.78 14.38
N SER A 96 -7.13 -10.11 14.37
CA SER A 96 -8.07 -9.83 15.46
C SER A 96 -8.66 -11.09 16.07
#